data_AF-A0A9D4UAN6-F1
#
_entry.id   AF-A0A9D4UAN6-F1
#
_cell.length_a   1.000
_cell.length_b   1.000
_cell.length_c   1.000
_cell.angle_alpha   90.00
_cell.angle_beta   90.00
_cell.angle_gamma   90.00
#
_symmetry.space_group_name_H-M   'P 1'
#
loop_
_entity.id
_entity.type
_entity.pdbx_description
1 polymer ?
#
loop_
_entity_poly.entity_id
_entity_poly.type
_entity_poly.pdbx_seq_one_letter_code
_entity_poly.pdbx_strand_id
1 'polypeptide(L)'
;MATSSTQTCWKFLLSRVWFSLGRHEEPHYVNQRALANKCFKVPFQGTAHQELHNQLVKHCCTMASDVHYSPYCTLVQSSGMGKSRALMELSELDVYVCYCSLASHTATAFPPRTGGLADKLASTFTEHGMVFYLKAWLSILADCISTTSPEAWKQYQLPDEHGFPKGDLAEQILKEWMKSDLDDTYKGEDIDKWSKASCSEVIKSIEKALQKKCRQCSPDEKTECKHTPCSVIFAFDEARGLQIKEPNSQSMTLSPFYQIRRALRMLFDHLTFIAVMLDTSAKVTNLSPSKRNEDSARAKAMGFQLAPPIYFLPNMSLLKETASHGVPDCFQPQHWLKQGRPMWSARLEMGDTPSSVRLFALQKLVRIVAGPFDDKNLAVNVRSGVMTESQAMALLSASAGLSICARSELAETMSALHMNLILRVSKDRSRIYIGFPAEPILAEAAASVLQNDVVQEGALKHLLAACMEGYVTPGPRGEFVAKFILVAAMWDNKSEWLLRQIPVEEYLQKLLVDGAADQVIFNRAFNCFKAKCPEGGAFSSIHSC
;
A
#
# COMPACT_ATOMS: atom_id res chain seq x y z
N MET A 1 -32.81 3.03 34.67
CA MET A 1 -31.62 2.25 35.02
C MET A 1 -31.13 1.43 33.81
N ALA A 2 -30.68 2.09 32.73
CA ALA A 2 -30.16 1.40 31.53
C ALA A 2 -29.10 2.25 30.79
N THR A 3 -28.26 2.95 31.56
CA THR A 3 -27.22 3.87 31.03
C THR A 3 -25.80 3.44 31.41
N SER A 4 -25.61 2.31 32.11
CA SER A 4 -24.30 1.88 32.61
C SER A 4 -23.57 0.84 31.75
N SER A 5 -24.24 0.06 30.89
CA SER A 5 -23.56 -1.00 30.13
C SER A 5 -22.83 -0.49 28.87
N THR A 6 -23.39 0.50 28.18
CA THR A 6 -22.81 1.08 26.95
C THR A 6 -21.62 2.00 27.23
N GLN A 7 -21.65 2.79 28.32
CA GLN A 7 -20.47 3.53 28.80
C GLN A 7 -19.33 2.60 29.19
N THR A 8 -19.62 1.38 29.63
CA THR A 8 -18.61 0.40 30.02
C THR A 8 -17.92 -0.20 28.79
N CYS A 9 -18.64 -0.50 27.71
CA CYS A 9 -18.04 -1.01 26.46
C CYS A 9 -17.11 0.04 25.80
N TRP A 10 -17.52 1.32 25.79
CA TRP A 10 -16.68 2.41 25.28
C TRP A 10 -15.54 2.79 26.22
N LYS A 11 -15.73 2.76 27.55
CA LYS A 11 -14.60 2.85 28.50
C LYS A 11 -13.65 1.67 28.36
N PHE A 12 -14.11 0.48 27.95
CA PHE A 12 -13.27 -0.70 27.73
C PHE A 12 -12.50 -0.64 26.39
N LEU A 13 -13.12 -0.11 25.33
CA LEU A 13 -12.46 0.17 24.06
C LEU A 13 -11.51 1.36 24.17
N LEU A 14 -11.91 2.46 24.80
CA LEU A 14 -11.06 3.63 25.06
C LEU A 14 -9.98 3.33 26.09
N SER A 15 -10.24 2.49 27.10
CA SER A 15 -9.20 2.02 28.02
C SER A 15 -8.28 1.02 27.34
N ARG A 16 -8.73 0.11 26.46
CA ARG A 16 -7.78 -0.73 25.69
C ARG A 16 -6.98 0.09 24.70
N VAL A 17 -7.61 1.04 24.01
CA VAL A 17 -6.93 2.01 23.14
C VAL A 17 -5.91 2.78 23.97
N TRP A 18 -6.24 3.36 25.12
CA TRP A 18 -5.28 4.11 25.95
C TRP A 18 -4.26 3.26 26.72
N PHE A 19 -4.64 2.08 27.21
CA PHE A 19 -3.80 1.18 28.00
C PHE A 19 -2.85 0.37 27.11
N SER A 20 -3.20 0.15 25.83
CA SER A 20 -2.25 -0.32 24.81
C SER A 20 -1.45 0.81 24.15
N LEU A 21 -1.89 2.07 24.25
CA LEU A 21 -1.14 3.25 23.76
C LEU A 21 -0.18 3.84 24.81
N GLY A 22 -0.32 3.48 26.09
CA GLY A 22 0.46 4.02 27.21
C GLY A 22 1.52 3.09 27.80
N ARG A 23 1.68 1.85 27.30
CA ARG A 23 2.77 0.97 27.71
C ARG A 23 3.78 0.80 26.58
N HIS A 24 4.99 1.28 26.84
CA HIS A 24 6.21 0.75 26.24
C HIS A 24 6.38 -0.71 26.68
N GLU A 25 5.67 -1.65 26.07
CA GLU A 25 5.91 -3.08 26.26
C GLU A 25 5.88 -3.79 24.88
N GLU A 26 6.98 -4.45 24.55
CA GLU A 26 7.26 -5.27 23.36
C GLU A 26 6.16 -6.27 22.89
N PRO A 27 5.25 -6.86 23.71
CA PRO A 27 4.31 -7.90 23.26
C PRO A 27 3.32 -7.49 22.15
N HIS A 28 2.86 -6.23 22.09
CA HIS A 28 1.86 -5.83 21.08
C HIS A 28 2.45 -5.73 19.66
N TYR A 29 3.74 -5.40 19.56
CA TYR A 29 4.46 -5.23 18.30
C TYR A 29 4.86 -6.58 17.68
N VAL A 30 5.40 -7.49 18.51
CA VAL A 30 5.77 -8.85 18.11
C VAL A 30 4.54 -9.60 17.58
N ASN A 31 3.36 -9.40 18.18
CA ASN A 31 2.12 -10.04 17.75
C ASN A 31 1.65 -9.57 16.36
N GLN A 32 1.80 -8.27 16.03
CA GLN A 32 1.40 -7.75 14.71
C GLN A 32 2.30 -8.25 13.57
N ARG A 33 3.61 -8.37 13.78
CA ARG A 33 4.54 -8.89 12.77
C ARG A 33 4.34 -10.39 12.54
N ALA A 34 4.15 -11.17 13.61
CA ALA A 34 3.83 -12.59 13.51
C ALA A 34 2.49 -12.82 12.79
N LEU A 35 1.47 -12.01 13.10
CA LEU A 35 0.19 -12.06 12.40
C LEU A 35 0.32 -11.65 10.93
N ALA A 36 1.09 -10.61 10.61
CA ALA A 36 1.35 -10.21 9.23
C ALA A 36 2.02 -11.33 8.42
N ASN A 37 2.95 -12.06 9.04
CA ASN A 37 3.58 -13.24 8.44
C ASN A 37 2.56 -14.36 8.15
N LYS A 38 1.71 -14.68 9.13
CA LYS A 38 0.61 -15.66 8.94
C LYS A 38 -0.32 -15.23 7.80
N CYS A 39 -0.73 -13.96 7.77
CA CYS A 39 -1.54 -13.41 6.69
C CYS A 39 -0.83 -13.49 5.34
N PHE A 40 0.49 -13.28 5.30
CA PHE A 40 1.28 -13.39 4.07
C PHE A 40 1.42 -14.84 3.59
N LYS A 41 1.09 -15.85 4.40
CA LYS A 41 1.07 -17.26 4.01
C LYS A 41 -0.31 -17.77 3.57
N VAL A 42 -1.36 -16.96 3.72
CA VAL A 42 -2.68 -17.24 3.15
C VAL A 42 -2.54 -17.52 1.65
N PRO A 43 -3.23 -18.53 1.08
CA PRO A 43 -3.18 -18.81 -0.36
C PRO A 43 -3.41 -17.55 -1.19
N PHE A 44 -2.54 -17.30 -2.17
CA PHE A 44 -2.69 -16.16 -3.05
C PHE A 44 -3.96 -16.34 -3.90
N GLN A 45 -4.70 -15.25 -4.10
CA GLN A 45 -5.91 -15.25 -4.92
C GLN A 45 -5.87 -14.13 -5.95
N GLY A 46 -6.59 -14.33 -7.05
CA GLY A 46 -6.66 -13.38 -8.15
C GLY A 46 -5.43 -13.42 -9.07
N THR A 47 -5.35 -12.43 -9.95
CA THR A 47 -4.40 -12.43 -11.09
C THR A 47 -3.42 -11.26 -11.04
N ALA A 48 -3.26 -10.58 -9.90
CA ALA A 48 -2.43 -9.37 -9.86
C ALA A 48 -0.94 -9.61 -10.12
N HIS A 49 -0.40 -10.78 -9.81
CA HIS A 49 0.97 -11.13 -10.20
C HIS A 49 1.11 -11.25 -11.73
N GLN A 50 0.10 -11.81 -12.42
CA GLN A 50 0.05 -11.88 -13.89
C GLN A 50 -0.05 -10.49 -14.51
N GLU A 51 -0.92 -9.64 -13.97
CA GLU A 51 -1.06 -8.26 -14.45
C GLU A 51 0.22 -7.43 -14.19
N LEU A 52 0.85 -7.60 -13.03
CA LEU A 52 2.14 -6.98 -12.73
C LEU A 52 3.21 -7.47 -13.71
N HIS A 53 3.29 -8.79 -13.97
CA HIS A 53 4.22 -9.37 -14.93
C HIS A 53 4.02 -8.79 -16.33
N ASN A 54 2.77 -8.71 -16.81
CA ASN A 54 2.46 -8.15 -18.13
C ASN A 54 2.91 -6.69 -18.26
N GLN A 55 2.72 -5.88 -17.22
CA GLN A 55 3.19 -4.49 -17.20
C GLN A 55 4.72 -4.40 -17.20
N LEU A 56 5.40 -5.28 -16.45
CA LEU A 56 6.86 -5.34 -16.41
C LEU A 56 7.46 -5.81 -17.75
N VAL A 57 6.92 -6.87 -18.34
CA VAL A 57 7.30 -7.35 -19.68
C VAL A 57 7.11 -6.25 -20.71
N LYS A 58 5.99 -5.51 -20.65
CA LYS A 58 5.76 -4.35 -21.52
C LYS A 58 6.84 -3.28 -21.32
N HIS A 59 7.26 -3.00 -20.09
CA HIS A 59 8.37 -2.08 -19.83
C HIS A 59 9.68 -2.62 -20.43
N CYS A 60 10.02 -3.89 -20.18
CA CYS A 60 11.22 -4.50 -20.75
C CYS A 60 11.26 -4.46 -22.28
N CYS A 61 10.11 -4.63 -22.95
CA CYS A 61 10.04 -4.64 -24.42
C CYS A 61 9.98 -3.24 -25.05
N THR A 62 9.54 -2.22 -24.32
CA THR A 62 9.32 -0.86 -24.86
C THR A 62 10.35 0.16 -24.40
N MET A 63 11.05 -0.12 -23.30
CA MET A 63 12.15 0.70 -22.83
C MET A 63 13.40 0.42 -23.66
N ALA A 64 14.14 1.49 -23.94
CA ALA A 64 15.39 1.45 -24.68
C ALA A 64 16.39 2.36 -23.96
N SER A 65 17.67 1.95 -23.93
CA SER A 65 18.74 2.59 -23.14
C SER A 65 19.09 4.01 -23.60
N ASP A 66 18.71 4.38 -24.83
CA ASP A 66 18.86 5.72 -25.41
C ASP A 66 17.68 6.65 -25.09
N VAL A 67 16.50 6.09 -24.81
CA VAL A 67 15.28 6.84 -24.47
C VAL A 67 15.08 6.91 -22.96
N HIS A 68 15.36 5.84 -22.22
CA HIS A 68 15.05 5.72 -20.80
C HIS A 68 16.31 5.77 -19.94
N TYR A 69 16.23 6.47 -18.81
CA TYR A 69 17.40 6.75 -17.98
C TYR A 69 18.05 5.51 -17.36
N SER A 70 17.26 4.55 -16.89
CA SER A 70 17.76 3.38 -16.15
C SER A 70 16.70 2.27 -16.16
N PRO A 71 17.08 0.98 -16.12
CA PRO A 71 16.19 -0.19 -16.19
C PRO A 71 15.49 -0.43 -14.86
N TYR A 72 14.65 0.53 -14.47
CA TYR A 72 13.80 0.40 -13.30
C TYR A 72 12.42 1.03 -13.52
N CYS A 73 11.44 0.54 -12.78
CA CYS A 73 10.14 1.17 -12.64
C CYS A 73 9.74 1.28 -11.15
N THR A 74 8.62 1.96 -10.90
CA THR A 74 8.09 2.12 -9.54
C THR A 74 6.75 1.39 -9.43
N LEU A 75 6.54 0.62 -8.37
CA LEU A 75 5.27 -0.02 -8.05
C LEU A 75 4.64 0.69 -6.84
N VAL A 76 3.60 1.47 -7.10
CA VAL A 76 3.10 2.48 -6.16
C VAL A 76 1.62 2.27 -5.91
N GLN A 77 1.29 1.93 -4.67
CA GLN A 77 -0.09 1.70 -4.28
C GLN A 77 -0.20 1.70 -2.75
N SER A 78 -1.42 1.92 -2.25
CA SER A 78 -1.75 1.93 -0.82
C SER A 78 -1.26 0.70 -0.05
N SER A 79 -1.10 0.85 1.27
CA SER A 79 -0.73 -0.25 2.18
C SER A 79 -1.79 -1.36 2.17
N GLY A 80 -1.40 -2.63 2.23
CA GLY A 80 -2.35 -3.76 2.24
C GLY A 80 -2.93 -4.16 0.88
N MET A 81 -2.55 -3.51 -0.23
CA MET A 81 -2.95 -3.92 -1.59
C MET A 81 -2.18 -5.13 -2.14
N GLY A 82 -1.28 -5.71 -1.34
CA GLY A 82 -0.52 -6.90 -1.72
C GLY A 82 0.61 -6.65 -2.71
N LYS A 83 1.22 -5.45 -2.74
CA LYS A 83 2.36 -5.14 -3.64
C LYS A 83 3.50 -6.16 -3.53
N SER A 84 4.06 -6.29 -2.33
CA SER A 84 5.18 -7.21 -2.05
C SER A 84 4.76 -8.67 -2.25
N ARG A 85 3.49 -9.00 -1.98
CA ARG A 85 2.96 -10.34 -2.24
C ARG A 85 2.85 -10.64 -3.74
N ALA A 86 2.22 -9.78 -4.52
CA ALA A 86 2.08 -9.93 -5.97
C ALA A 86 3.43 -10.03 -6.67
N LEU A 87 4.43 -9.27 -6.19
CA LEU A 87 5.79 -9.36 -6.67
C LEU A 87 6.44 -10.71 -6.35
N MET A 88 6.29 -11.22 -5.12
CA MET A 88 6.81 -12.55 -4.76
C MET A 88 6.15 -13.68 -5.56
N GLU A 89 4.86 -13.57 -5.87
CA GLU A 89 4.15 -14.55 -6.69
C GLU A 89 4.52 -14.51 -8.18
N LEU A 90 5.37 -13.58 -8.62
CA LEU A 90 6.00 -13.69 -9.94
C LEU A 90 6.87 -14.95 -10.08
N SER A 91 7.28 -15.55 -8.94
CA SER A 91 7.92 -16.87 -8.95
C SER A 91 7.09 -17.95 -9.63
N GLU A 92 5.75 -17.90 -9.54
CA GLU A 92 4.85 -18.86 -10.22
C GLU A 92 4.83 -18.68 -11.75
N LEU A 93 5.41 -17.57 -12.24
CA LEU A 93 5.55 -17.24 -13.66
C LEU A 93 7.01 -17.39 -14.13
N ASP A 94 7.78 -18.24 -13.45
CA ASP A 94 9.20 -18.49 -13.72
C ASP A 94 10.13 -17.27 -13.56
N VAL A 95 9.76 -16.28 -12.74
CA VAL A 95 10.57 -15.07 -12.51
C VAL A 95 11.36 -15.15 -11.20
N TYR A 96 12.68 -14.95 -11.28
CA TYR A 96 13.54 -14.82 -10.11
C TYR A 96 13.46 -13.41 -9.52
N VAL A 97 13.06 -13.29 -8.26
CA VAL A 97 13.01 -12.00 -7.56
C VAL A 97 14.14 -11.93 -6.55
N CYS A 98 15.04 -10.95 -6.68
CA CYS A 98 16.05 -10.57 -5.70
C CYS A 98 15.48 -9.46 -4.81
N TYR A 99 14.98 -9.83 -3.63
CA TYR A 99 14.17 -8.96 -2.77
C TYR A 99 14.97 -8.38 -1.60
N CYS A 100 14.90 -7.05 -1.44
CA CYS A 100 15.48 -6.33 -0.32
C CYS A 100 14.47 -5.31 0.23
N SER A 101 14.03 -5.52 1.47
CA SER A 101 13.15 -4.58 2.18
C SER A 101 13.97 -3.60 3.01
N LEU A 102 13.74 -2.31 2.76
CA LEU A 102 14.36 -1.17 3.44
C LEU A 102 13.43 -0.58 4.51
N ALA A 103 12.44 -1.34 4.97
CA ALA A 103 11.54 -0.94 6.05
C ALA A 103 12.34 -0.42 7.26
N SER A 104 11.77 0.54 8.00
CA SER A 104 12.36 1.00 9.26
C SER A 104 12.51 -0.18 10.23
N HIS A 105 13.56 -0.16 11.07
CA HIS A 105 13.76 -1.16 12.12
C HIS A 105 12.56 -1.28 13.06
N THR A 106 11.78 -0.21 13.20
CA THR A 106 10.59 -0.13 14.04
C THR A 106 9.29 -0.27 13.25
N ALA A 107 9.30 -0.49 11.93
CA ALA A 107 8.08 -0.62 11.14
C ALA A 107 7.47 -2.03 11.22
N THR A 108 6.14 -2.10 11.37
CA THR A 108 5.36 -3.36 11.27
C THR A 108 5.18 -3.86 9.82
N ALA A 109 6.07 -3.43 8.92
CA ALA A 109 6.01 -3.82 7.51
C ALA A 109 6.33 -5.31 7.34
N PHE A 110 5.70 -5.94 6.35
CA PHE A 110 5.95 -7.33 6.01
C PHE A 110 5.98 -7.49 4.48
N PRO A 111 6.99 -8.18 3.90
CA PRO A 111 8.16 -8.77 4.57
C PRO A 111 9.04 -7.74 5.33
N PRO A 112 9.67 -8.15 6.44
CA PRO A 112 10.43 -7.25 7.30
C PRO A 112 11.71 -6.77 6.62
N ARG A 113 12.38 -5.78 7.24
CA ARG A 113 13.68 -5.27 6.80
C ARG A 113 14.68 -6.42 6.58
N THR A 114 15.40 -6.40 5.46
CA THR A 114 16.38 -7.43 5.07
C THR A 114 17.73 -7.24 5.80
N GLY A 115 17.71 -7.34 7.13
CA GLY A 115 18.89 -7.38 8.01
C GLY A 115 20.00 -6.37 7.68
N GLY A 116 21.25 -6.79 7.90
CA GLY A 116 22.44 -5.98 7.62
C GLY A 116 22.64 -5.66 6.14
N LEU A 117 22.05 -6.44 5.22
CA LEU A 117 22.08 -6.15 3.79
C LEU A 117 21.37 -4.84 3.47
N ALA A 118 20.18 -4.61 4.05
CA ALA A 118 19.44 -3.36 3.90
C ALA A 118 20.16 -2.18 4.58
N ASP A 119 20.89 -2.42 5.67
CA ASP A 119 21.66 -1.40 6.39
C ASP A 119 22.87 -0.91 5.58
N LYS A 120 23.64 -1.85 5.00
CA LYS A 120 24.74 -1.52 4.09
C LYS A 120 24.22 -0.85 2.81
N LEU A 121 23.11 -1.33 2.25
CA LEU A 121 22.48 -0.70 1.08
C LEU A 121 22.07 0.76 1.35
N ALA A 122 21.41 1.03 2.47
CA ALA A 122 20.99 2.38 2.84
C ALA A 122 22.16 3.32 3.20
N SER A 123 23.35 2.79 3.47
CA SER A 123 24.56 3.56 3.81
C SER A 123 25.62 3.55 2.70
N THR A 124 25.29 3.03 1.51
CA THR A 124 26.20 3.05 0.36
C THR A 124 25.93 4.27 -0.50
N PHE A 125 26.93 5.14 -0.63
CA PHE A 125 26.84 6.41 -1.35
C PHE A 125 27.72 6.43 -2.62
N THR A 126 28.20 5.27 -3.08
CA THR A 126 29.09 5.14 -4.24
C THR A 126 28.55 4.19 -5.31
N GLU A 127 28.89 4.47 -6.57
CA GLU A 127 28.40 3.72 -7.73
C GLU A 127 29.00 2.31 -7.76
N HIS A 128 30.30 2.19 -7.52
CA HIS A 128 30.99 0.89 -7.46
C HIS A 128 30.44 0.02 -6.32
N GLY A 129 30.11 0.63 -5.17
CA GLY A 129 29.47 -0.08 -4.06
C GLY A 129 28.13 -0.68 -4.46
N MET A 130 27.33 0.06 -5.25
CA MET A 130 26.06 -0.43 -5.79
C MET A 130 26.25 -1.51 -6.87
N VAL A 131 27.31 -1.42 -7.67
CA VAL A 131 27.69 -2.48 -8.62
C VAL A 131 28.08 -3.75 -7.87
N PHE A 132 28.84 -3.65 -6.78
CA PHE A 132 29.16 -4.81 -5.94
C PHE A 132 27.93 -5.43 -5.29
N TYR A 133 26.97 -4.62 -4.83
CA TYR A 133 25.68 -5.12 -4.34
C TYR A 133 24.94 -5.94 -5.41
N LEU A 134 24.80 -5.40 -6.63
CA LEU A 134 24.14 -6.10 -7.73
C LEU A 134 24.92 -7.35 -8.14
N LYS A 135 26.25 -7.28 -8.20
CA LYS A 135 27.13 -8.41 -8.51
C LYS A 135 26.98 -9.54 -7.48
N ALA A 136 26.93 -9.23 -6.18
CA ALA A 136 26.77 -10.23 -5.13
C ALA A 136 25.49 -11.05 -5.31
N TRP A 137 24.37 -10.37 -5.60
CA TRP A 137 23.11 -11.05 -5.95
C TRP A 137 23.24 -11.91 -7.21
N LEU A 138 23.84 -11.36 -8.27
CA LEU A 138 24.02 -12.06 -9.54
C LEU A 138 24.90 -13.31 -9.37
N SER A 139 26.00 -13.23 -8.62
CA SER A 139 26.91 -14.37 -8.39
C SER A 139 26.19 -15.51 -7.67
N ILE A 140 25.52 -15.21 -6.55
CA ILE A 140 24.79 -16.23 -5.79
C ILE A 140 23.65 -16.80 -6.61
N LEU A 141 22.95 -15.98 -7.38
CA LEU A 141 21.92 -16.46 -8.29
C LEU A 141 22.51 -17.38 -9.37
N ALA A 142 23.63 -17.00 -9.99
CA ALA A 142 24.27 -17.80 -11.03
C ALA A 142 24.69 -19.19 -10.53
N ASP A 143 25.13 -19.30 -9.28
CA ASP A 143 25.53 -20.58 -8.68
C ASP A 143 24.34 -21.52 -8.45
N CYS A 144 23.16 -20.97 -8.16
CA CYS A 144 21.99 -21.78 -7.79
C CYS A 144 20.89 -21.84 -8.85
N ILE A 145 20.91 -21.00 -9.89
CA ILE A 145 19.84 -20.90 -10.90
C ILE A 145 19.57 -22.23 -11.63
N SER A 146 20.59 -23.09 -11.74
CA SER A 146 20.47 -24.39 -12.39
C SER A 146 19.76 -25.45 -11.54
N THR A 147 19.81 -25.33 -10.20
CA THR A 147 19.28 -26.30 -9.24
C THR A 147 18.05 -25.80 -8.49
N THR A 148 17.87 -24.49 -8.39
CA THR A 148 16.82 -23.84 -7.61
C THR A 148 15.73 -23.29 -8.53
N SER A 149 14.47 -23.64 -8.28
CA SER A 149 13.32 -23.02 -8.96
C SER A 149 13.06 -21.61 -8.44
N PRO A 150 12.37 -20.73 -9.19
CA PRO A 150 11.97 -19.41 -8.71
C PRO A 150 11.16 -19.45 -7.41
N GLU A 151 10.31 -20.45 -7.20
CA GLU A 151 9.55 -20.64 -5.96
C GLU A 151 10.45 -21.02 -4.79
N ALA A 152 11.42 -21.92 -4.99
CA ALA A 152 12.40 -22.26 -3.97
C ALA A 152 13.26 -21.03 -3.62
N TRP A 153 13.65 -20.24 -4.62
CA TRP A 153 14.35 -18.97 -4.46
C TRP A 153 13.55 -17.94 -3.66
N LYS A 154 12.23 -17.84 -3.89
CA LYS A 154 11.31 -17.05 -3.06
C LYS A 154 11.34 -17.52 -1.60
N GLN A 155 11.27 -18.82 -1.35
CA GLN A 155 11.22 -19.36 0.01
C GLN A 155 12.52 -19.11 0.82
N TYR A 156 13.68 -19.00 0.16
CA TYR A 156 14.94 -18.62 0.82
C TYR A 156 15.00 -17.17 1.30
N GLN A 157 14.14 -16.31 0.77
CA GLN A 157 14.12 -14.88 1.10
C GLN A 157 13.04 -14.52 2.12
N LEU A 158 12.01 -15.36 2.27
CA LEU A 158 10.92 -15.14 3.20
C LEU A 158 11.33 -15.54 4.62
N PRO A 159 10.87 -14.80 5.65
CA PRO A 159 11.17 -15.13 7.03
C PRO A 159 10.49 -16.44 7.49
N ASP A 160 10.93 -16.95 8.64
CA ASP A 160 10.39 -18.14 9.29
C ASP A 160 8.96 -17.90 9.80
N GLU A 161 8.36 -18.86 10.50
CA GLU A 161 7.01 -18.73 11.05
C GLU A 161 6.84 -17.64 12.11
N HIS A 162 7.91 -17.24 12.78
CA HIS A 162 7.92 -16.18 13.77
C HIS A 162 8.25 -14.80 13.16
N GLY A 163 8.58 -14.76 11.86
CA GLY A 163 8.92 -13.53 11.16
C GLY A 163 10.39 -13.12 11.31
N PHE A 164 11.26 -14.03 11.78
CA PHE A 164 12.71 -13.87 11.77
C PHE A 164 13.30 -14.30 10.42
N PRO A 165 14.42 -13.71 9.98
CA PRO A 165 15.09 -14.13 8.75
C PRO A 165 15.30 -15.65 8.74
N LYS A 166 14.80 -16.33 7.70
CA LYS A 166 14.97 -17.77 7.52
C LYS A 166 16.16 -18.00 6.62
N GLY A 167 17.17 -18.70 7.12
CA GLY A 167 18.40 -18.96 6.38
C GLY A 167 19.33 -17.75 6.34
N ASP A 168 20.45 -17.94 5.67
CA ASP A 168 21.58 -17.03 5.65
C ASP A 168 21.73 -16.30 4.30
N LEU A 169 20.78 -16.42 3.36
CA LEU A 169 20.91 -15.85 2.01
C LEU A 169 21.26 -14.35 2.03
N ALA A 170 20.56 -13.55 2.82
CA ALA A 170 20.87 -12.12 2.97
C ALA A 170 22.28 -11.89 3.56
N GLU A 171 22.73 -12.75 4.48
CA GLU A 171 24.08 -12.71 5.03
C GLU A 171 25.13 -13.19 4.03
N GLN A 172 24.84 -14.19 3.21
CA GLN A 172 25.70 -14.67 2.12
C GLN A 172 25.91 -13.57 1.09
N ILE A 173 24.84 -12.88 0.68
CA ILE A 173 24.91 -11.72 -0.23
C ILE A 173 25.73 -10.61 0.40
N LEU A 174 25.52 -10.31 1.68
CA LEU A 174 26.30 -9.30 2.38
C LEU A 174 27.78 -9.67 2.45
N LYS A 175 28.11 -10.93 2.77
CA LYS A 175 29.49 -11.43 2.78
C LYS A 175 30.14 -11.32 1.40
N GLU A 176 29.42 -11.71 0.35
CA GLU A 176 29.92 -11.66 -1.02
C GLU A 176 30.12 -10.23 -1.52
N TRP A 177 29.22 -9.32 -1.15
CA TRP A 177 29.39 -7.90 -1.36
C TRP A 177 30.64 -7.40 -0.63
N MET A 178 30.79 -7.68 0.67
CA MET A 178 31.93 -7.21 1.46
C MET A 178 33.27 -7.74 0.95
N LYS A 179 33.35 -8.97 0.45
CA LYS A 179 34.57 -9.49 -0.21
C LYS A 179 34.92 -8.65 -1.43
N SER A 180 33.94 -8.39 -2.29
CA SER A 180 34.13 -7.58 -3.51
C SER A 180 34.56 -6.13 -3.19
N ASP A 181 34.06 -5.59 -2.07
CA ASP A 181 34.39 -4.26 -1.54
C ASP A 181 35.84 -4.22 -1.00
N LEU A 182 36.25 -5.26 -0.29
CA LEU A 182 37.60 -5.39 0.31
C LEU A 182 38.71 -5.65 -0.70
N ASP A 183 38.42 -6.41 -1.76
CA ASP A 183 39.40 -6.71 -2.80
C ASP A 183 39.76 -5.48 -3.67
N ASP A 184 39.10 -4.33 -3.42
CA ASP A 184 39.26 -3.03 -4.11
C ASP A 184 39.56 -3.19 -5.61
N THR A 185 38.76 -4.02 -6.26
CA THR A 185 38.94 -4.39 -7.67
C THR A 185 38.75 -3.20 -8.61
N TYR A 186 38.27 -2.07 -8.10
CA TYR A 186 38.08 -0.83 -8.83
C TYR A 186 39.22 0.16 -8.55
N LYS A 187 40.21 0.19 -9.44
CA LYS A 187 41.40 1.06 -9.29
C LYS A 187 41.22 2.49 -9.82
N GLY A 188 39.99 3.00 -9.84
CA GLY A 188 39.68 4.35 -10.34
C GLY A 188 39.69 4.50 -11.87
N GLU A 189 39.56 3.39 -12.62
CA GLU A 189 39.37 3.40 -14.08
C GLU A 189 37.98 3.93 -14.50
N ASP A 190 37.69 3.96 -15.79
CA ASP A 190 36.35 4.23 -16.32
C ASP A 190 35.32 3.22 -15.73
N ILE A 191 34.50 3.70 -14.80
CA ILE A 191 33.57 2.88 -14.01
C ILE A 191 32.56 2.13 -14.88
N ASP A 192 32.16 2.70 -16.03
CA ASP A 192 31.22 2.06 -16.95
C ASP A 192 31.87 0.82 -17.59
N LYS A 193 33.11 0.95 -18.05
CA LYS A 193 33.87 -0.16 -18.63
C LYS A 193 34.17 -1.24 -17.60
N TRP A 194 34.64 -0.83 -16.43
CA TRP A 194 34.96 -1.75 -15.35
C TRP A 194 33.72 -2.53 -14.88
N SER A 195 32.59 -1.85 -14.68
CA SER A 195 31.36 -2.50 -14.19
C SER A 195 30.86 -3.55 -15.19
N LYS A 196 30.86 -3.22 -16.48
CA LYS A 196 30.50 -4.15 -17.55
C LYS A 196 31.43 -5.35 -17.61
N ALA A 197 32.74 -5.13 -17.51
CA ALA A 197 33.73 -6.21 -17.50
C ALA A 197 33.55 -7.11 -16.26
N SER A 198 33.41 -6.52 -15.08
CA SER A 198 33.31 -7.21 -13.77
C SER A 198 32.07 -8.10 -13.65
N CYS A 199 30.96 -7.74 -14.31
CA CYS A 199 29.70 -8.49 -14.26
C CYS A 199 29.40 -9.31 -15.53
N SER A 200 30.17 -9.13 -16.62
CA SER A 200 29.86 -9.69 -17.95
C SER A 200 29.71 -11.22 -17.93
N GLU A 201 30.58 -11.91 -17.21
CA GLU A 201 30.62 -13.37 -17.19
C GLU A 201 29.43 -13.94 -16.40
N VAL A 202 29.14 -13.34 -15.24
CA VAL A 202 28.03 -13.75 -14.37
C VAL A 202 26.69 -13.49 -15.06
N ILE A 203 26.50 -12.32 -15.69
CA ILE A 203 25.29 -12.00 -16.45
C ILE A 203 25.08 -13.01 -17.58
N LYS A 204 26.11 -13.28 -18.39
CA LYS A 204 26.04 -14.28 -19.47
C LYS A 204 25.73 -15.68 -18.95
N SER A 205 26.25 -16.05 -17.77
CA SER A 205 25.97 -17.34 -17.14
C SER A 205 24.49 -17.48 -16.80
N ILE A 206 23.90 -16.47 -16.16
CA ILE A 206 22.47 -16.44 -15.83
C ILE A 206 21.62 -16.49 -17.11
N GLU A 207 21.93 -15.66 -18.11
CA GLU A 207 21.18 -15.64 -19.38
C GLU A 207 21.21 -17.00 -20.09
N LYS A 208 22.37 -17.67 -20.13
CA LYS A 208 22.47 -19.03 -20.68
C LYS A 208 21.65 -20.04 -19.88
N ALA A 209 21.66 -19.95 -18.55
CA ALA A 209 20.88 -20.85 -17.70
C ALA A 209 19.36 -20.65 -17.91
N LEU A 210 18.91 -19.40 -18.01
CA LEU A 210 17.52 -19.05 -18.30
C LEU A 210 17.09 -19.54 -19.69
N GLN A 211 17.93 -19.33 -20.72
CA GLN A 211 17.67 -19.83 -22.08
C GLN A 211 17.55 -21.36 -22.12
N LYS A 212 18.38 -22.08 -21.35
CA LYS A 212 18.32 -23.53 -21.25
C LYS A 212 16.99 -23.99 -20.62
N LYS A 213 16.52 -23.31 -19.58
CA LYS A 213 15.23 -23.61 -18.94
C LYS A 213 14.04 -23.36 -19.87
N CYS A 214 14.05 -22.24 -20.61
CA CYS A 214 12.97 -21.93 -21.57
C CYS A 214 12.80 -23.03 -22.64
N ARG A 215 13.91 -23.55 -23.18
CA ARG A 215 13.89 -24.62 -24.20
C ARG A 215 13.36 -25.96 -23.68
N GLN A 216 13.43 -26.20 -22.37
CA GLN A 216 12.94 -27.44 -21.77
C GLN A 216 11.42 -27.43 -21.55
N CYS A 217 10.81 -26.24 -21.40
CA CYS A 217 9.37 -26.07 -21.13
C CYS A 217 8.49 -25.94 -22.39
N SER A 218 9.06 -25.75 -23.58
CA SER A 218 8.32 -25.69 -24.85
C SER A 218 9.12 -26.34 -25.99
N PRO A 219 8.91 -27.64 -26.28
CA PRO A 219 9.58 -28.34 -27.38
C PRO A 219 9.03 -27.97 -28.77
N ASP A 220 7.84 -27.35 -28.85
CA ASP A 220 7.16 -27.00 -30.10
C ASP A 220 7.03 -25.48 -30.27
N GLU A 221 7.97 -24.86 -30.99
CA GLU A 221 7.73 -23.92 -32.10
C GLU A 221 9.03 -23.19 -32.50
N LYS A 222 9.21 -23.03 -33.81
CA LYS A 222 10.37 -22.45 -34.50
C LYS A 222 10.48 -20.92 -34.35
N THR A 223 10.15 -20.39 -33.18
CA THR A 223 10.35 -18.98 -32.84
C THR A 223 11.55 -18.88 -31.92
N GLU A 224 12.69 -18.43 -32.45
CA GLU A 224 13.86 -18.04 -31.65
C GLU A 224 13.51 -16.85 -30.74
N CYS A 225 12.75 -17.06 -29.67
CA CYS A 225 12.75 -16.13 -28.55
C CYS A 225 14.09 -16.28 -27.83
N LYS A 226 15.06 -15.45 -28.23
CA LYS A 226 16.42 -15.44 -27.64
C LYS A 226 16.40 -15.19 -26.12
N HIS A 227 15.32 -14.61 -25.58
CA HIS A 227 15.15 -14.33 -24.15
C HIS A 227 13.65 -14.36 -23.77
N THR A 228 13.32 -14.87 -22.58
CA THR A 228 12.07 -14.54 -21.88
C THR A 228 12.25 -13.16 -21.24
N PRO A 229 11.54 -12.11 -21.72
CA PRO A 229 11.66 -10.78 -21.14
C PRO A 229 11.26 -10.81 -19.65
N CYS A 230 11.94 -10.01 -18.82
CA CYS A 230 11.66 -9.86 -17.39
C CYS A 230 11.83 -11.15 -16.55
N SER A 231 12.95 -11.87 -16.73
CA SER A 231 13.21 -13.12 -15.99
C SER A 231 13.84 -12.91 -14.60
N VAL A 232 14.53 -11.78 -14.37
CA VAL A 232 15.17 -11.46 -13.08
C VAL A 232 14.80 -10.05 -12.64
N ILE A 233 14.24 -9.94 -11.43
CA ILE A 233 13.78 -8.67 -10.87
C ILE A 233 14.55 -8.33 -9.61
N PHE A 234 15.14 -7.13 -9.56
CA PHE A 234 15.67 -6.56 -8.33
C PHE A 234 14.61 -5.71 -7.64
N ALA A 235 14.10 -6.19 -6.52
CA ALA A 235 13.01 -5.55 -5.81
C ALA A 235 13.50 -4.85 -4.54
N PHE A 236 13.28 -3.53 -4.51
CA PHE A 236 13.59 -2.70 -3.37
C PHE A 236 12.27 -2.28 -2.71
N ASP A 237 11.88 -2.97 -1.63
CA ASP A 237 10.66 -2.65 -0.88
C ASP A 237 10.92 -1.59 0.18
N GLU A 238 9.90 -0.77 0.47
CA GLU A 238 10.02 0.46 1.25
C GLU A 238 11.19 1.34 0.77
N ALA A 239 11.28 1.53 -0.56
CA ALA A 239 12.41 2.18 -1.24
C ALA A 239 12.70 3.61 -0.78
N ARG A 240 11.77 4.29 -0.08
CA ARG A 240 12.05 5.51 0.71
C ARG A 240 13.30 5.41 1.59
N GLY A 241 13.68 4.22 2.04
CA GLY A 241 14.88 4.00 2.84
C GLY A 241 16.20 4.31 2.10
N LEU A 242 16.17 4.44 0.76
CA LEU A 242 17.33 4.83 -0.06
C LEU A 242 17.48 6.35 -0.22
N GLN A 243 16.56 7.14 0.35
CA GLN A 243 16.62 8.61 0.29
C GLN A 243 17.42 9.18 1.46
N ILE A 244 18.06 10.33 1.23
CA ILE A 244 18.80 11.05 2.26
C ILE A 244 17.80 11.76 3.18
N LYS A 245 18.02 11.63 4.50
CA LYS A 245 17.13 12.19 5.53
C LYS A 245 17.26 13.71 5.71
N GLU A 246 18.41 14.30 5.35
CA GLU A 246 18.65 15.75 5.42
C GLU A 246 19.20 16.31 4.10
N PRO A 247 18.44 17.17 3.40
CA PRO A 247 18.84 17.68 2.10
C PRO A 247 19.78 18.89 2.23
N ASN A 248 21.09 18.66 2.09
CA ASN A 248 21.98 19.67 1.55
C ASN A 248 22.10 19.42 0.03
N SER A 249 22.09 20.46 -0.80
CA SER A 249 21.99 20.36 -2.27
C SER A 249 23.15 19.58 -2.95
N GLN A 250 24.33 19.52 -2.34
CA GLN A 250 25.44 18.65 -2.79
C GLN A 250 25.24 17.16 -2.44
N SER A 251 24.32 16.85 -1.53
CA SER A 251 24.08 15.52 -0.97
C SER A 251 23.19 14.64 -1.87
N MET A 252 22.26 15.22 -2.64
CA MET A 252 21.30 14.43 -3.44
C MET A 252 21.94 13.48 -4.47
N THR A 253 23.03 13.91 -5.12
CA THR A 253 23.81 13.06 -6.04
C THR A 253 24.51 11.90 -5.35
N LEU A 254 24.71 11.96 -4.04
CA LEU A 254 25.33 10.91 -3.27
C LEU A 254 24.29 9.89 -2.77
N SER A 255 22.98 10.19 -2.86
CA SER A 255 21.95 9.32 -2.27
C SER A 255 22.06 7.87 -2.77
N PRO A 256 21.88 6.87 -1.89
CA PRO A 256 21.87 5.47 -2.30
C PRO A 256 20.93 5.21 -3.48
N PHE A 257 19.77 5.89 -3.49
CA PHE A 257 18.83 5.82 -4.59
C PHE A 257 19.39 6.27 -5.95
N TYR A 258 20.17 7.36 -5.96
CA TYR A 258 20.82 7.84 -7.17
C TYR A 258 21.90 6.86 -7.65
N GLN A 259 22.70 6.36 -6.71
CA GLN A 259 23.83 5.47 -6.98
C GLN A 259 23.36 4.14 -7.58
N ILE A 260 22.30 3.53 -7.04
CA ILE A 260 21.76 2.26 -7.56
C ILE A 260 21.19 2.42 -8.96
N ARG A 261 20.55 3.55 -9.28
CA ARG A 261 20.03 3.81 -10.64
C ARG A 261 21.15 3.87 -11.68
N ARG A 262 22.30 4.44 -11.32
CA ARG A 262 23.48 4.48 -12.20
C ARG A 262 24.03 3.07 -12.42
N ALA A 263 24.24 2.32 -11.35
CA ALA A 263 24.69 0.93 -11.45
C ALA A 263 23.77 0.08 -12.33
N LEU A 264 22.45 0.19 -12.15
CA LEU A 264 21.46 -0.49 -12.99
C LEU A 264 21.59 -0.12 -14.48
N ARG A 265 21.75 1.18 -14.79
CA ARG A 265 21.91 1.68 -16.15
C ARG A 265 23.18 1.14 -16.83
N MET A 266 24.24 0.97 -16.06
CA MET A 266 25.52 0.49 -16.57
C MET A 266 25.52 -1.01 -16.86
N LEU A 267 24.76 -1.78 -16.06
CA LEU A 267 24.78 -3.24 -16.09
C LEU A 267 23.71 -3.88 -16.98
N PHE A 268 22.54 -3.27 -17.15
CA PHE A 268 21.39 -3.94 -17.77
C PHE A 268 20.79 -3.18 -18.96
N ASP A 269 20.47 -3.92 -20.03
CA ASP A 269 19.86 -3.41 -21.27
C ASP A 269 18.32 -3.60 -21.32
N HIS A 270 17.64 -3.51 -20.17
CA HIS A 270 16.18 -3.52 -20.02
C HIS A 270 15.41 -4.81 -20.38
N LEU A 271 16.03 -5.82 -21.00
CA LEU A 271 15.33 -7.04 -21.46
C LEU A 271 15.19 -8.13 -20.38
N THR A 272 16.30 -8.66 -19.88
CA THR A 272 16.30 -9.80 -18.93
C THR A 272 16.15 -9.34 -17.48
N PHE A 273 16.79 -8.21 -17.14
CA PHE A 273 16.90 -7.69 -15.78
C PHE A 273 16.17 -6.35 -15.66
N ILE A 274 15.36 -6.20 -14.62
CA ILE A 274 14.70 -4.93 -14.29
C ILE A 274 14.66 -4.73 -12.78
N ALA A 275 14.78 -3.49 -12.32
CA ALA A 275 14.54 -3.14 -10.93
C ALA A 275 13.12 -2.61 -10.70
N VAL A 276 12.53 -2.96 -9.57
CA VAL A 276 11.23 -2.47 -9.12
C VAL A 276 11.41 -1.80 -7.76
N MET A 277 11.07 -0.51 -7.69
CA MET A 277 11.06 0.26 -6.46
C MET A 277 9.63 0.25 -5.90
N LEU A 278 9.41 -0.43 -4.78
CA LEU A 278 8.10 -0.51 -4.14
C LEU A 278 8.01 0.53 -3.03
N ASP A 279 6.92 1.29 -3.02
CA ASP A 279 6.62 2.21 -1.93
C ASP A 279 5.11 2.38 -1.75
N THR A 280 4.69 2.73 -0.53
CA THR A 280 3.31 3.11 -0.22
C THR A 280 3.03 4.59 -0.52
N SER A 281 4.06 5.42 -0.60
CA SER A 281 3.92 6.85 -0.83
C SER A 281 4.05 7.22 -2.30
N ALA A 282 3.13 8.07 -2.79
CA ALA A 282 3.28 8.74 -4.08
C ALA A 282 4.41 9.78 -4.11
N LYS A 283 5.19 9.96 -3.01
CA LYS A 283 6.54 10.60 -2.98
C LYS A 283 7.59 9.88 -3.85
N VAL A 284 7.12 9.02 -4.74
CA VAL A 284 7.60 8.80 -6.10
C VAL A 284 8.18 10.06 -6.74
N THR A 285 7.83 11.28 -6.36
CA THR A 285 8.57 12.49 -6.79
C THR A 285 10.08 12.46 -6.48
N ASN A 286 10.56 11.61 -5.57
CA ASN A 286 12.00 11.38 -5.36
C ASN A 286 12.50 10.06 -5.97
N LEU A 287 11.66 9.01 -6.02
CA LEU A 287 12.02 7.72 -6.65
C LEU A 287 11.78 7.68 -8.17
N SER A 288 11.05 8.65 -8.69
CA SER A 288 10.67 8.85 -10.09
C SER A 288 10.13 10.29 -10.27
N PRO A 289 11.03 11.30 -10.24
CA PRO A 289 10.68 12.71 -10.15
C PRO A 289 9.73 13.25 -11.21
N SER A 290 8.91 14.23 -10.81
CA SER A 290 8.12 15.05 -11.74
C SER A 290 9.05 15.81 -12.68
N LYS A 291 8.59 16.18 -13.89
CA LYS A 291 9.38 16.94 -14.89
C LYS A 291 9.97 18.28 -14.41
N ARG A 292 9.57 18.76 -13.22
CA ARG A 292 10.00 20.04 -12.64
C ARG A 292 11.06 19.88 -11.54
N ASN A 293 11.30 18.68 -11.03
CA ASN A 293 12.27 18.43 -9.95
C ASN A 293 13.69 18.26 -10.55
N GLU A 294 14.73 18.68 -9.81
CA GLU A 294 16.14 18.72 -10.27
C GLU A 294 16.67 17.42 -10.88
N ASP A 295 16.27 16.26 -10.36
CA ASP A 295 16.64 14.94 -10.90
C ASP A 295 16.04 14.68 -12.29
N SER A 296 14.81 15.14 -12.53
CA SER A 296 14.22 15.14 -13.87
C SER A 296 14.87 16.22 -14.75
N ALA A 297 15.31 17.33 -14.17
CA ALA A 297 15.95 18.41 -14.91
C ALA A 297 17.28 17.94 -15.52
N ARG A 298 18.02 17.06 -14.82
CA ARG A 298 19.21 16.40 -15.37
C ARG A 298 18.92 15.30 -16.37
N ALA A 299 18.00 14.38 -16.07
CA ALA A 299 17.57 13.39 -17.06
C ALA A 299 17.08 14.07 -18.35
N LYS A 300 16.34 15.17 -18.21
CA LYS A 300 15.88 16.04 -19.30
C LYS A 300 16.99 16.81 -19.98
N ALA A 301 17.98 17.33 -19.24
CA ALA A 301 19.18 17.93 -19.82
C ALA A 301 19.93 16.92 -20.71
N MET A 302 19.85 15.64 -20.37
CA MET A 302 20.37 14.52 -21.17
C MET A 302 19.34 13.89 -22.13
N GLY A 303 18.10 14.40 -22.20
CA GLY A 303 17.05 13.88 -23.09
C GLY A 303 16.32 12.59 -22.64
N PHE A 304 16.65 12.00 -21.49
CA PHE A 304 16.08 10.74 -21.02
C PHE A 304 14.69 10.86 -20.39
N GLN A 305 13.89 9.81 -20.57
CA GLN A 305 12.59 9.58 -19.94
C GLN A 305 12.71 8.59 -18.76
N LEU A 306 11.74 8.62 -17.85
CA LEU A 306 11.61 7.64 -16.77
C LEU A 306 10.46 6.68 -17.08
N ALA A 307 10.61 5.40 -16.73
CA ALA A 307 9.54 4.41 -16.87
C ALA A 307 8.26 4.86 -16.17
N PRO A 308 7.07 4.68 -16.78
CA PRO A 308 5.82 5.03 -16.12
C PRO A 308 5.64 4.19 -14.83
N PRO A 309 5.04 4.76 -13.78
CA PRO A 309 4.77 4.00 -12.55
C PRO A 309 3.67 2.96 -12.79
N ILE A 310 3.85 1.79 -12.19
CA ILE A 310 2.82 0.75 -12.07
C ILE A 310 2.02 1.06 -10.80
N TYR A 311 0.72 1.26 -10.95
CA TYR A 311 -0.19 1.50 -9.81
C TYR A 311 -1.44 0.62 -9.86
N PHE A 312 -1.73 0.00 -11.01
CA PHE A 312 -2.87 -0.88 -11.15
C PHE A 312 -2.52 -2.30 -10.66
N LEU A 313 -3.17 -2.73 -9.59
CA LEU A 313 -3.13 -4.11 -9.07
C LEU A 313 -4.57 -4.60 -8.88
N PRO A 314 -5.05 -5.59 -9.65
CA PRO A 314 -6.42 -6.08 -9.58
C PRO A 314 -6.64 -7.03 -8.38
N ASN A 315 -6.39 -6.55 -7.17
CA ASN A 315 -6.46 -7.33 -5.91
C ASN A 315 -7.70 -7.04 -5.06
N MET A 316 -8.65 -6.26 -5.58
CA MET A 316 -9.80 -5.79 -4.80
C MET A 316 -10.95 -6.80 -4.84
N SER A 317 -11.51 -7.09 -3.66
CA SER A 317 -12.73 -7.89 -3.46
C SER A 317 -12.68 -9.30 -4.06
N LEU A 318 -11.49 -9.90 -4.11
CA LEU A 318 -11.24 -11.23 -4.67
C LEU A 318 -11.99 -12.34 -3.90
N LEU A 319 -12.20 -12.13 -2.61
CA LEU A 319 -12.79 -13.07 -1.66
C LEU A 319 -14.28 -12.82 -1.42
N LYS A 320 -14.94 -12.07 -2.31
CA LYS A 320 -16.38 -11.84 -2.22
C LYS A 320 -17.11 -13.16 -2.51
N GLU A 321 -17.82 -13.68 -1.51
CA GLU A 321 -18.74 -14.80 -1.72
C GLU A 321 -19.84 -14.36 -2.71
N THR A 322 -19.97 -15.10 -3.82
CA THR A 322 -21.09 -14.99 -4.75
C THR A 322 -22.32 -15.61 -4.11
N ALA A 323 -23.05 -14.78 -3.37
CA ALA A 323 -24.47 -14.88 -3.01
C ALA A 323 -25.13 -16.28 -2.97
N SER A 324 -25.33 -16.80 -1.77
CA SER A 324 -26.49 -17.61 -1.41
C SER A 324 -27.19 -17.12 -0.13
N HIS A 325 -26.75 -15.99 0.40
CA HIS A 325 -27.11 -15.55 1.75
C HIS A 325 -28.26 -14.54 1.71
N GLY A 326 -29.16 -14.59 2.70
CA GLY A 326 -30.31 -13.70 2.79
C GLY A 326 -29.89 -12.24 3.06
N VAL A 327 -30.85 -11.31 2.97
CA VAL A 327 -30.64 -9.90 3.36
C VAL A 327 -30.03 -9.75 4.77
N PRO A 328 -30.33 -10.57 5.80
CA PRO A 328 -29.69 -10.43 7.11
C PRO A 328 -28.17 -10.71 7.10
N ASP A 329 -27.72 -11.64 6.28
CA ASP A 329 -26.32 -12.06 6.23
C ASP A 329 -25.43 -10.99 5.57
N CYS A 330 -25.99 -10.14 4.71
CA CYS A 330 -25.22 -9.05 4.08
C CYS A 330 -24.76 -7.96 5.07
N PHE A 331 -25.35 -7.92 6.27
CA PHE A 331 -24.96 -7.00 7.34
C PHE A 331 -24.00 -7.61 8.37
N GLN A 332 -23.71 -8.91 8.29
CA GLN A 332 -22.77 -9.55 9.21
C GLN A 332 -21.34 -9.09 8.92
N PRO A 333 -20.59 -8.59 9.93
CA PRO A 333 -19.21 -8.13 9.76
C PRO A 333 -18.32 -9.14 9.04
N GLN A 334 -18.46 -10.42 9.35
CA GLN A 334 -17.65 -11.48 8.77
C GLN A 334 -17.73 -11.56 7.23
N HIS A 335 -18.85 -11.16 6.62
CA HIS A 335 -19.03 -11.22 5.17
C HIS A 335 -18.54 -9.95 4.47
N TRP A 336 -18.95 -8.76 4.94
CA TRP A 336 -18.58 -7.52 4.25
C TRP A 336 -17.14 -7.09 4.53
N LEU A 337 -16.50 -7.56 5.61
CA LEU A 337 -15.08 -7.33 5.89
C LEU A 337 -14.15 -8.01 4.87
N LYS A 338 -14.64 -9.03 4.14
CA LYS A 338 -13.88 -9.67 3.05
C LYS A 338 -13.84 -8.82 1.77
N GLN A 339 -14.66 -7.76 1.70
CA GLN A 339 -14.64 -6.82 0.58
C GLN A 339 -13.47 -5.84 0.74
N GLY A 340 -12.93 -5.35 -0.38
CA GLY A 340 -11.82 -4.42 -0.35
C GLY A 340 -10.46 -5.09 -0.59
N ARG A 341 -9.42 -4.62 0.12
CA ARG A 341 -8.09 -5.23 0.02
C ARG A 341 -8.03 -6.65 0.60
N PRO A 342 -7.14 -7.50 0.06
CA PRO A 342 -6.88 -8.84 0.60
C PRO A 342 -6.40 -8.84 2.05
N MET A 343 -5.80 -7.74 2.52
CA MET A 343 -5.32 -7.62 3.90
C MET A 343 -6.44 -7.81 4.94
N TRP A 344 -7.67 -7.41 4.64
CA TRP A 344 -8.77 -7.52 5.61
C TRP A 344 -9.22 -8.96 5.81
N SER A 345 -9.48 -9.67 4.70
CA SER A 345 -9.87 -11.07 4.72
C SER A 345 -8.76 -11.97 5.27
N ALA A 346 -7.50 -11.73 4.89
CA ALA A 346 -6.37 -12.52 5.38
C ALA A 346 -6.23 -12.46 6.90
N ARG A 347 -6.51 -11.31 7.53
CA ARG A 347 -6.50 -11.18 9.00
C ARG A 347 -7.63 -11.99 9.63
N LEU A 348 -8.84 -11.91 9.08
CA LEU A 348 -9.98 -12.70 9.57
C LEU A 348 -9.72 -14.21 9.48
N GLU A 349 -9.14 -14.68 8.37
CA GLU A 349 -8.78 -16.09 8.19
C GLU A 349 -7.73 -16.56 9.21
N MET A 350 -6.84 -15.67 9.66
CA MET A 350 -5.85 -15.97 10.70
C MET A 350 -6.38 -15.78 12.14
N GLY A 351 -7.69 -15.56 12.31
CA GLY A 351 -8.36 -15.51 13.60
C GLY A 351 -8.44 -14.14 14.25
N ASP A 352 -8.14 -13.03 13.54
CA ASP A 352 -8.48 -11.70 14.04
C ASP A 352 -10.01 -11.55 14.16
N THR A 353 -10.47 -10.90 15.22
CA THR A 353 -11.90 -10.60 15.38
C THR A 353 -12.31 -9.39 14.52
N PRO A 354 -13.56 -9.31 14.03
CA PRO A 354 -14.08 -8.13 13.34
C PRO A 354 -13.73 -6.80 14.01
N SER A 355 -13.90 -6.71 15.33
CA SER A 355 -13.63 -5.49 16.12
C SER A 355 -12.14 -5.14 16.14
N SER A 356 -11.24 -6.14 16.14
CA SER A 356 -9.79 -5.92 16.02
C SER A 356 -9.39 -5.42 14.64
N VAL A 357 -10.02 -5.95 13.57
CA VAL A 357 -9.81 -5.49 12.20
C VAL A 357 -10.30 -4.05 12.03
N ARG A 358 -11.46 -3.69 12.62
CA ARG A 358 -11.94 -2.29 12.63
C ARG A 358 -10.96 -1.35 13.32
N LEU A 359 -10.44 -1.73 14.48
CA LEU A 359 -9.45 -0.93 15.19
C LEU A 359 -8.16 -0.75 14.36
N PHE A 360 -7.69 -1.84 13.75
CA PHE A 360 -6.52 -1.81 12.88
C PHE A 360 -6.76 -0.94 11.63
N ALA A 361 -7.95 -1.03 11.03
CA ALA A 361 -8.36 -0.20 9.91
C ALA A 361 -8.39 1.29 10.29
N LEU A 362 -8.93 1.64 11.45
CA LEU A 362 -8.89 3.01 11.97
C LEU A 362 -7.44 3.49 12.18
N GLN A 363 -6.59 2.69 12.84
CA GLN A 363 -5.18 3.02 13.06
C GLN A 363 -4.44 3.27 11.74
N LYS A 364 -4.70 2.46 10.71
CA LYS A 364 -4.15 2.65 9.36
C LYS A 364 -4.74 3.88 8.67
N LEU A 365 -6.03 4.16 8.85
CA LEU A 365 -6.73 5.29 8.23
C LEU A 365 -6.26 6.64 8.79
N VAL A 366 -6.06 6.76 10.10
CA VAL A 366 -5.64 8.03 10.75
C VAL A 366 -4.15 8.06 11.11
N ARG A 367 -3.39 7.03 10.70
CA ARG A 367 -1.95 6.88 10.94
C ARG A 367 -1.57 6.92 12.44
N ILE A 368 -2.23 6.11 13.26
CA ILE A 368 -1.79 5.83 14.63
C ILE A 368 -0.87 4.59 14.55
N VAL A 369 0.40 4.79 14.22
CA VAL A 369 1.39 3.70 14.23
C VAL A 369 2.26 3.89 15.46
N ALA A 370 2.23 2.92 16.37
CA ALA A 370 3.16 2.84 17.49
C ALA A 370 4.59 2.70 16.92
N GLY A 371 5.38 3.76 17.04
CA GLY A 371 6.78 3.83 16.63
C GLY A 371 7.36 5.21 16.92
N PRO A 372 8.67 5.33 17.22
CA PRO A 372 9.30 6.64 17.36
C PRO A 372 9.39 7.31 15.98
N PHE A 373 9.41 8.64 15.96
CA PHE A 373 9.48 9.57 14.82
C PHE A 373 8.15 10.00 14.18
N ASP A 374 7.50 11.01 14.79
CA ASP A 374 7.65 12.44 14.43
C ASP A 374 6.69 13.22 15.34
N ASP A 375 7.15 14.26 16.04
CA ASP A 375 6.43 15.02 17.10
C ASP A 375 5.14 15.74 16.62
N LYS A 376 4.67 15.46 15.40
CA LYS A 376 3.51 16.06 14.75
C LYS A 376 2.32 15.10 14.58
N ASN A 377 2.45 13.81 14.90
CA ASN A 377 1.36 12.84 14.76
C ASN A 377 0.46 12.83 16.00
N LEU A 378 -0.41 13.83 16.15
CA LEU A 378 -1.49 13.77 17.13
C LEU A 378 -2.47 12.67 16.71
N ALA A 379 -2.68 11.67 17.58
CA ALA A 379 -3.84 10.79 17.45
C ALA A 379 -5.12 11.64 17.49
N VAL A 380 -6.16 11.22 16.76
CA VAL A 380 -7.46 11.91 16.78
C VAL A 380 -7.98 11.95 18.22
N ASN A 381 -8.06 13.14 18.78
CA ASN A 381 -8.50 13.33 20.15
C ASN A 381 -10.03 13.40 20.19
N VAL A 382 -10.67 12.30 20.56
CA VAL A 382 -12.15 12.20 20.61
C VAL A 382 -12.77 13.14 21.64
N ARG A 383 -12.01 13.65 22.64
CA ARG A 383 -12.52 14.59 23.64
C ARG A 383 -12.47 16.05 23.16
N SER A 384 -11.42 16.42 22.43
CA SER A 384 -11.22 17.81 22.00
C SER A 384 -11.46 18.04 20.50
N GLY A 385 -11.65 16.98 19.71
CA GLY A 385 -11.77 17.04 18.25
C GLY A 385 -10.47 17.37 17.53
N VAL A 386 -9.35 17.48 18.25
CA VAL A 386 -8.05 17.84 17.67
C VAL A 386 -7.53 16.69 16.79
N MET A 387 -7.19 17.04 15.55
CA MET A 387 -6.61 16.15 14.55
C MET A 387 -5.81 16.96 13.52
N THR A 388 -5.05 16.28 12.66
CA THR A 388 -4.41 16.93 11.52
C THR A 388 -5.37 17.10 10.34
N GLU A 389 -5.07 18.01 9.42
CA GLU A 389 -5.85 18.17 8.18
C GLU A 389 -5.94 16.84 7.40
N SER A 390 -4.83 16.11 7.25
CA SER A 390 -4.81 14.85 6.51
C SER A 390 -5.66 13.76 7.18
N GLN A 391 -5.72 13.73 8.52
CA GLN A 391 -6.62 12.83 9.25
C GLN A 391 -8.08 13.18 9.04
N ALA A 392 -8.44 14.47 9.11
CA ALA A 392 -9.80 14.93 8.84
C ALA A 392 -10.23 14.54 7.42
N MET A 393 -9.40 14.83 6.43
CA MET A 393 -9.67 14.50 5.03
C MET A 393 -9.79 12.98 4.82
N ALA A 394 -8.99 12.17 5.51
CA ALA A 394 -9.08 10.71 5.48
C ALA A 394 -10.42 10.19 6.00
N LEU A 395 -10.86 10.66 7.17
CA LEU A 395 -12.12 10.28 7.79
C LEU A 395 -13.32 10.66 6.91
N LEU A 396 -13.34 11.90 6.41
CA LEU A 396 -14.42 12.40 5.55
C LEU A 396 -14.43 11.69 4.19
N SER A 397 -13.25 11.45 3.59
CA SER A 397 -13.14 10.74 2.32
C SER A 397 -13.58 9.28 2.43
N ALA A 398 -13.22 8.58 3.50
CA ALA A 398 -13.59 7.18 3.71
C ALA A 398 -15.08 7.00 4.03
N SER A 399 -15.73 7.99 4.65
CA SER A 399 -17.16 7.94 5.02
C SER A 399 -18.10 8.33 3.88
N ALA A 400 -17.81 9.43 3.17
CA ALA A 400 -18.75 10.01 2.20
C ALA A 400 -18.12 10.33 0.82
N GLY A 401 -16.88 9.92 0.56
CA GLY A 401 -16.27 10.02 -0.77
C GLY A 401 -15.86 11.45 -1.18
N LEU A 402 -15.22 12.18 -0.26
CA LEU A 402 -14.63 13.50 -0.55
C LEU A 402 -13.55 13.42 -1.64
N SER A 403 -13.64 14.32 -2.63
CA SER A 403 -12.68 14.41 -3.73
C SER A 403 -11.56 15.41 -3.44
N ILE A 404 -10.32 14.94 -3.47
CA ILE A 404 -9.10 15.74 -3.26
C ILE A 404 -8.48 16.14 -4.60
N CYS A 405 -8.02 17.39 -4.71
CA CYS A 405 -7.35 17.90 -5.90
C CYS A 405 -6.07 17.12 -6.17
N ALA A 406 -5.97 16.51 -7.36
CA ALA A 406 -4.85 15.69 -7.77
C ALA A 406 -3.49 16.42 -7.84
N ARG A 407 -3.48 17.77 -7.83
CA ARG A 407 -2.26 18.59 -7.80
C ARG A 407 -1.80 18.95 -6.39
N SER A 408 -2.62 18.69 -5.38
CA SER A 408 -2.29 19.04 -3.99
C SER A 408 -1.29 18.04 -3.42
N GLU A 409 -0.36 18.52 -2.58
CA GLU A 409 0.52 17.65 -1.78
C GLU A 409 -0.28 16.74 -0.83
N LEU A 410 -1.49 17.18 -0.47
CA LEU A 410 -2.44 16.39 0.29
C LEU A 410 -2.80 15.08 -0.43
N ALA A 411 -2.95 15.06 -1.76
CA ALA A 411 -3.24 13.83 -2.49
C ALA A 411 -2.12 12.78 -2.32
N GLU A 412 -0.86 13.22 -2.31
CA GLU A 412 0.27 12.34 -2.04
C GLU A 412 0.22 11.80 -0.61
N THR A 413 0.03 12.72 0.35
CA THR A 413 -0.08 12.42 1.78
C THR A 413 -1.19 11.40 2.06
N MET A 414 -2.34 11.57 1.43
CA MET A 414 -3.50 10.71 1.57
C MET A 414 -3.24 9.28 1.07
N SER A 415 -2.61 9.13 -0.10
CA SER A 415 -2.25 7.80 -0.62
C SER A 415 -1.16 7.10 0.21
N ALA A 416 -0.21 7.87 0.72
CA ALA A 416 0.91 7.38 1.50
C ALA A 416 0.53 6.92 2.90
N LEU A 417 -0.35 7.69 3.56
CA LEU A 417 -0.54 7.62 5.01
C LEU A 417 -1.94 7.24 5.44
N HIS A 418 -2.92 7.41 4.57
CA HIS A 418 -4.34 7.39 4.92
C HIS A 418 -5.14 6.43 4.04
N MET A 419 -4.53 5.33 3.62
CA MET A 419 -5.20 4.20 2.95
C MET A 419 -5.88 4.52 1.60
N ASN A 420 -5.75 5.72 1.06
CA ASN A 420 -6.28 6.04 -0.27
C ASN A 420 -5.56 5.21 -1.34
N LEU A 421 -6.32 4.78 -2.35
CA LEU A 421 -5.74 4.19 -3.54
C LEU A 421 -5.19 5.26 -4.47
N ILE A 422 -4.10 4.92 -5.16
CA ILE A 422 -3.65 5.63 -6.34
C ILE A 422 -4.45 5.07 -7.52
N LEU A 423 -5.34 5.88 -8.09
CA LEU A 423 -6.18 5.50 -9.22
C LEU A 423 -5.46 5.78 -10.55
N ARG A 424 -4.71 6.86 -10.61
CA ARG A 424 -3.94 7.26 -11.80
C ARG A 424 -2.82 8.21 -11.43
N VAL A 425 -1.67 8.04 -12.07
CA VAL A 425 -0.61 9.05 -12.11
C VAL A 425 -0.54 9.65 -13.51
N SER A 426 -0.51 10.98 -13.59
CA SER A 426 -0.33 11.70 -14.86
C SER A 426 1.02 11.39 -15.50
N LYS A 427 1.12 11.48 -16.84
CA LYS A 427 2.36 11.18 -17.59
C LYS A 427 3.56 12.03 -17.16
N ASP A 428 3.32 13.28 -16.75
CA ASP A 428 4.36 14.19 -16.25
C ASP A 428 4.60 14.07 -14.73
N ARG A 429 3.85 13.19 -14.07
CA ARG A 429 3.86 12.91 -12.62
C ARG A 429 3.58 14.14 -11.77
N SER A 430 2.91 15.16 -12.32
CA SER A 430 2.51 16.37 -11.60
C SER A 430 1.15 16.25 -10.90
N ARG A 431 0.42 15.17 -11.19
CA ARG A 431 -0.93 14.89 -10.67
C ARG A 431 -1.07 13.44 -10.28
N ILE A 432 -1.58 13.22 -9.08
CA ILE A 432 -1.88 11.91 -8.51
C ILE A 432 -3.38 11.90 -8.18
N TYR A 433 -4.13 11.10 -8.94
CA TYR A 433 -5.55 10.91 -8.72
C TYR A 433 -5.72 9.80 -7.70
N ILE A 434 -6.40 10.13 -6.61
CA ILE A 434 -6.64 9.21 -5.50
C ILE A 434 -8.13 8.98 -5.28
N GLY A 435 -8.45 7.92 -4.56
CA GLY A 435 -9.79 7.73 -4.03
C GLY A 435 -9.86 6.54 -3.09
N PHE A 436 -10.96 6.47 -2.34
CA PHE A 436 -11.33 5.26 -1.62
C PHE A 436 -12.19 4.37 -2.52
N PRO A 437 -11.80 3.10 -2.72
CA PRO A 437 -12.71 2.10 -3.28
C PRO A 437 -13.77 1.76 -2.23
N ALA A 438 -14.80 1.01 -2.63
CA ALA A 438 -15.80 0.48 -1.71
C ALA A 438 -15.16 -0.51 -0.72
N GLU A 439 -14.75 0.02 0.43
CA GLU A 439 -14.18 -0.73 1.56
C GLU A 439 -15.03 -0.48 2.79
N PRO A 440 -16.05 -1.32 3.03
CA PRO A 440 -16.99 -1.10 4.12
C PRO A 440 -16.31 -0.92 5.49
N ILE A 441 -15.17 -1.60 5.71
CA ILE A 441 -14.40 -1.48 6.95
C ILE A 441 -13.75 -0.11 7.17
N LEU A 442 -13.32 0.55 6.11
CA LEU A 442 -12.75 1.90 6.24
C LEU A 442 -13.85 2.94 6.48
N ALA A 443 -15.00 2.77 5.83
CA ALA A 443 -16.19 3.60 6.09
C ALA A 443 -16.69 3.42 7.53
N GLU A 444 -16.82 2.17 8.00
CA GLU A 444 -17.18 1.82 9.37
C GLU A 444 -16.17 2.38 10.39
N ALA A 445 -14.86 2.23 10.13
CA ALA A 445 -13.82 2.75 10.99
C ALA A 445 -13.89 4.29 11.08
N ALA A 446 -14.07 4.99 9.97
CA ALA A 446 -14.22 6.44 9.96
C ALA A 446 -15.48 6.89 10.72
N ALA A 447 -16.61 6.25 10.44
CA ALA A 447 -17.89 6.54 11.06
C ALA A 447 -17.85 6.32 12.58
N SER A 448 -17.13 5.30 13.06
CA SER A 448 -16.99 5.01 14.49
C SER A 448 -16.41 6.16 15.31
N VAL A 449 -15.67 7.08 14.67
CA VAL A 449 -15.11 8.28 15.28
C VAL A 449 -15.91 9.53 14.91
N LEU A 450 -16.35 9.66 13.65
CA LEU A 450 -17.10 10.82 13.16
C LEU A 450 -18.51 10.96 13.73
N GLN A 451 -19.09 9.89 14.29
CA GLN A 451 -20.37 9.95 15.01
C GLN A 451 -20.30 10.78 16.31
N ASN A 452 -19.09 11.14 16.77
CA ASN A 452 -18.90 12.05 17.88
C ASN A 452 -18.94 13.50 17.38
N ASP A 453 -19.87 14.29 17.88
CA ASP A 453 -20.11 15.68 17.45
C ASP A 453 -18.85 16.55 17.50
N VAL A 454 -17.99 16.38 18.52
CA VAL A 454 -16.76 17.17 18.69
C VAL A 454 -15.74 16.83 17.61
N VAL A 455 -15.58 15.55 17.30
CA VAL A 455 -14.72 15.08 16.20
C VAL A 455 -15.30 15.52 14.85
N GLN A 456 -16.60 15.36 14.68
CA GLN A 456 -17.31 15.74 13.47
C GLN A 456 -17.11 17.23 13.17
N GLU A 457 -17.33 18.09 14.17
CA GLU A 457 -17.12 19.53 14.07
C GLU A 457 -15.66 19.86 13.72
N GLY A 458 -14.69 19.22 14.39
CA GLY A 458 -13.27 19.38 14.09
C GLY A 458 -12.92 19.01 12.65
N ALA A 459 -13.41 17.87 12.16
CA ALA A 459 -13.19 17.42 10.79
C ALA A 459 -13.83 18.37 9.76
N LEU A 460 -15.04 18.86 10.01
CA LEU A 460 -15.75 19.80 9.14
C LEU A 460 -15.07 21.17 9.10
N LYS A 461 -14.45 21.63 10.20
CA LYS A 461 -13.64 22.86 10.22
C LYS A 461 -12.43 22.74 9.28
N HIS A 462 -11.74 21.59 9.29
CA HIS A 462 -10.66 21.34 8.32
C HIS A 462 -11.17 21.29 6.88
N LEU A 463 -12.35 20.70 6.64
CA LEU A 463 -12.95 20.70 5.31
C LEU A 463 -13.26 22.12 4.81
N LEU A 464 -13.80 22.96 5.68
CA LEU A 464 -14.08 24.35 5.36
C LEU A 464 -12.80 25.10 4.99
N ALA A 465 -11.72 24.95 5.77
CA ALA A 465 -10.41 25.51 5.46
C ALA A 465 -9.89 25.00 4.10
N ALA A 466 -9.92 23.69 3.86
CA ALA A 466 -9.48 23.09 2.61
C ALA A 466 -10.30 23.55 1.38
N CYS A 467 -11.58 23.89 1.58
CA CYS A 467 -12.42 24.50 0.55
C CYS A 467 -11.98 25.94 0.22
N MET A 468 -11.54 26.71 1.22
CA MET A 468 -11.05 28.07 1.05
C MET A 468 -9.68 28.11 0.36
N GLU A 469 -8.81 27.15 0.65
CA GLU A 469 -7.49 27.05 0.02
C GLU A 469 -7.52 26.41 -1.39
N GLY A 470 -8.65 25.82 -1.80
CA GLY A 470 -8.92 25.45 -3.19
C GLY A 470 -8.46 24.04 -3.60
N TYR A 471 -7.98 23.21 -2.68
CA TYR A 471 -7.60 21.83 -2.97
C TYR A 471 -8.71 20.79 -2.72
N VAL A 472 -9.89 21.22 -2.25
CA VAL A 472 -11.15 20.48 -2.42
C VAL A 472 -11.89 21.03 -3.63
N THR A 473 -12.18 20.20 -4.63
CA THR A 473 -12.74 20.64 -5.91
C THR A 473 -14.16 21.24 -5.79
N PRO A 474 -14.45 22.45 -6.31
CA PRO A 474 -15.73 23.17 -6.09
C PRO A 474 -17.02 22.41 -6.45
N GLY A 475 -17.04 21.71 -7.60
CA GLY A 475 -18.25 20.98 -8.04
C GLY A 475 -18.64 19.84 -7.09
N PRO A 476 -17.72 18.89 -6.81
CA PRO A 476 -17.96 17.78 -5.88
C PRO A 476 -18.27 18.16 -4.41
N ARG A 477 -18.13 19.44 -4.00
CA ARG A 477 -18.42 19.87 -2.61
C ARG A 477 -19.87 19.66 -2.22
N GLY A 478 -20.80 20.09 -3.06
CA GLY A 478 -22.24 19.95 -2.78
C GLY A 478 -22.66 18.48 -2.73
N GLU A 479 -22.12 17.67 -3.64
CA GLU A 479 -22.33 16.22 -3.66
C GLU A 479 -21.78 15.56 -2.39
N PHE A 480 -20.58 15.94 -1.95
CA PHE A 480 -20.01 15.45 -0.70
C PHE A 480 -20.90 15.82 0.50
N VAL A 481 -21.33 17.09 0.63
CA VAL A 481 -22.17 17.52 1.75
C VAL A 481 -23.47 16.72 1.79
N ALA A 482 -24.13 16.54 0.64
CA ALA A 482 -25.34 15.73 0.56
C ALA A 482 -25.07 14.27 0.99
N LYS A 483 -24.02 13.63 0.47
CA LYS A 483 -23.62 12.27 0.86
C LYS A 483 -23.32 12.17 2.36
N PHE A 484 -22.61 13.16 2.91
CA PHE A 484 -22.22 13.17 4.31
C PHE A 484 -23.44 13.29 5.22
N ILE A 485 -24.41 14.16 4.91
CA ILE A 485 -25.67 14.27 5.67
C ILE A 485 -26.42 12.93 5.63
N LEU A 486 -26.55 12.33 4.45
CA LEU A 486 -27.24 11.04 4.27
C LEU A 486 -26.58 9.91 5.06
N VAL A 487 -25.25 9.84 5.07
CA VAL A 487 -24.50 8.81 5.81
C VAL A 487 -24.52 9.10 7.31
N ALA A 488 -24.38 10.35 7.74
CA ALA A 488 -24.43 10.74 9.16
C ALA A 488 -25.79 10.45 9.80
N ALA A 489 -26.88 10.55 9.01
CA ALA A 489 -28.21 10.14 9.44
C ALA A 489 -28.32 8.62 9.72
N MET A 490 -27.38 7.79 9.23
CA MET A 490 -27.34 6.36 9.54
C MET A 490 -26.65 6.04 10.87
N TRP A 491 -25.77 6.92 11.36
CA TRP A 491 -24.91 6.60 12.50
C TRP A 491 -25.69 6.57 13.81
N ASP A 492 -25.75 5.44 14.50
CA ASP A 492 -26.40 5.36 15.81
C ASP A 492 -25.39 4.94 16.88
N ASN A 493 -25.19 5.83 17.86
CA ASN A 493 -24.22 5.65 18.95
C ASN A 493 -24.54 4.45 19.87
N LYS A 494 -25.71 3.82 19.74
CA LYS A 494 -26.12 2.66 20.54
C LYS A 494 -25.75 1.31 19.90
N SER A 495 -25.46 1.28 18.61
CA SER A 495 -25.17 0.05 17.87
C SER A 495 -23.68 -0.30 17.91
N GLU A 496 -23.33 -1.59 17.94
CA GLU A 496 -21.92 -2.01 17.88
C GLU A 496 -21.30 -1.70 16.51
N TRP A 497 -22.10 -1.84 15.43
CA TRP A 497 -21.72 -1.60 14.04
C TRP A 497 -22.65 -0.55 13.43
N LEU A 498 -22.07 0.35 12.63
CA LEU A 498 -22.83 1.42 11.97
C LEU A 498 -23.34 0.96 10.59
N LEU A 499 -22.65 0.04 9.95
CA LEU A 499 -23.18 -0.72 8.81
C LEU A 499 -24.18 -1.78 9.31
N ARG A 500 -25.45 -1.41 9.38
CA ARG A 500 -26.57 -2.24 9.84
C ARG A 500 -27.84 -2.01 9.03
N GLN A 501 -28.82 -2.87 9.21
CA GLN A 501 -30.18 -2.59 8.76
C GLN A 501 -30.79 -1.47 9.65
N ILE A 502 -31.40 -0.47 9.02
CA ILE A 502 -32.04 0.66 9.70
C ILE A 502 -33.50 0.75 9.20
N PRO A 503 -34.50 0.79 10.10
CA PRO A 503 -35.87 1.08 9.71
C PRO A 503 -35.95 2.42 8.96
N VAL A 504 -36.63 2.44 7.81
CA VAL A 504 -36.75 3.66 7.00
C VAL A 504 -37.37 4.81 7.78
N GLU A 505 -38.29 4.51 8.70
CA GLU A 505 -38.86 5.51 9.61
C GLU A 505 -37.79 6.16 10.50
N GLU A 506 -36.97 5.36 11.20
CA GLU A 506 -35.88 5.85 12.08
C GLU A 506 -34.87 6.69 11.29
N TYR A 507 -34.50 6.22 10.09
CA TYR A 507 -33.58 6.93 9.22
C TYR A 507 -34.13 8.30 8.78
N LEU A 508 -35.38 8.35 8.30
CA LEU A 508 -35.98 9.60 7.85
C LEU A 508 -36.29 10.55 9.00
N GLN A 509 -36.65 10.04 10.18
CA GLN A 509 -36.77 10.86 11.39
C GLN A 509 -35.45 11.55 11.67
N LYS A 510 -34.35 10.78 11.72
CA LYS A 510 -33.03 11.35 12.00
C LYS A 510 -32.55 12.34 10.91
N LEU A 511 -32.92 12.11 9.66
CA LEU A 511 -32.53 12.95 8.53
C LEU A 511 -33.31 14.27 8.45
N LEU A 512 -34.61 14.25 8.77
CA LEU A 512 -35.54 15.34 8.45
C LEU A 512 -36.11 16.07 9.66
N VAL A 513 -35.99 15.51 10.87
CA VAL A 513 -36.62 16.07 12.07
C VAL A 513 -35.60 16.83 12.90
N ASP A 514 -35.76 18.15 12.99
CA ASP A 514 -35.01 19.00 13.92
C ASP A 514 -35.97 19.68 14.92
N GLY A 515 -36.32 18.93 15.98
CA GLY A 515 -37.18 19.41 17.06
C GLY A 515 -38.65 19.04 16.94
N ALA A 516 -39.47 19.57 17.86
CA ALA A 516 -40.82 19.07 18.10
C ALA A 516 -41.82 19.39 16.96
N ALA A 517 -41.65 20.52 16.26
CA ALA A 517 -42.53 20.91 15.17
C ALA A 517 -42.38 19.98 13.95
N ASP A 518 -41.14 19.68 13.58
CA ASP A 518 -40.82 18.77 12.47
C ASP A 518 -41.29 17.35 12.77
N GLN A 519 -41.23 16.91 14.03
CA GLN A 519 -41.70 15.59 14.44
C GLN A 519 -43.20 15.40 14.17
N VAL A 520 -44.02 16.42 14.43
CA VAL A 520 -45.47 16.37 14.18
C VAL A 520 -45.76 16.30 12.68
N ILE A 521 -45.04 17.11 11.89
CA ILE A 521 -45.17 17.13 10.42
C ILE A 521 -44.73 15.78 9.85
N PHE A 522 -43.59 15.27 10.30
CA PHE A 522 -43.04 13.98 9.89
C PHE A 522 -44.02 12.85 10.17
N ASN A 523 -44.52 12.72 11.41
CA ASN A 523 -45.44 11.65 11.78
C ASN A 523 -46.70 11.66 10.93
N ARG A 524 -47.25 12.85 10.64
CA ARG A 524 -48.42 12.97 9.76
C ARG A 524 -48.11 12.53 8.33
N ALA A 525 -46.98 12.98 7.77
CA ALA A 525 -46.58 12.65 6.40
C ALA A 525 -46.23 11.17 6.23
N PHE A 526 -45.46 10.61 7.17
CA PHE A 526 -45.02 9.22 7.13
C PHE A 526 -46.20 8.24 7.28
N ASN A 527 -47.16 8.54 8.16
CA ASN A 527 -48.39 7.74 8.27
C ASN A 527 -49.24 7.78 6.98
N CYS A 528 -49.32 8.94 6.32
CA CYS A 528 -49.99 9.05 5.02
C CYS A 528 -49.28 8.23 3.93
N PHE A 529 -47.94 8.21 3.94
CA PHE A 529 -47.14 7.38 3.02
C PHE A 529 -47.40 5.90 3.28
N LYS A 530 -47.31 5.46 4.54
CA LYS A 530 -47.53 4.07 4.96
C LYS A 530 -48.90 3.55 4.54
N ALA A 531 -49.95 4.36 4.68
CA ALA A 531 -51.31 4.03 4.28
C ALA A 531 -51.52 3.89 2.75
N LYS A 532 -50.60 4.42 1.93
CA LYS A 532 -50.63 4.35 0.47
C LYS A 532 -49.73 3.25 -0.10
N CYS A 533 -48.90 2.62 0.72
CA CYS A 533 -48.05 1.51 0.29
C CYS A 533 -48.90 0.25 0.09
N PRO A 534 -48.77 -0.47 -1.05
CA PRO A 534 -49.52 -1.71 -1.27
C PRO A 534 -49.20 -2.75 -0.20
N GLU A 535 -50.23 -3.42 0.32
CA GLU A 535 -50.07 -4.58 1.20
C GLU A 535 -49.27 -5.66 0.46
N GLY A 536 -48.09 -6.01 0.97
CA GLY A 536 -47.18 -6.99 0.36
C GLY A 536 -45.95 -6.40 -0.37
N GLY A 537 -45.80 -5.08 -0.47
CA GLY A 537 -44.55 -4.46 -0.91
C GLY A 537 -43.44 -4.58 0.13
N ALA A 538 -42.17 -4.38 -0.24
CA ALA A 538 -40.96 -4.51 0.62
C ALA A 538 -40.97 -3.72 1.97
N PHE A 539 -42.03 -2.95 2.25
CA PHE A 539 -42.28 -2.24 3.50
C PHE A 539 -43.25 -2.97 4.45
N SER A 540 -43.94 -4.03 4.04
CA SER A 540 -44.90 -4.76 4.90
C SER A 540 -44.24 -5.75 5.86
N SER A 541 -42.94 -6.04 5.72
CA SER A 541 -42.18 -6.93 6.62
C SER A 541 -41.53 -6.19 7.81
N ILE A 542 -41.84 -4.91 8.03
CA ILE A 542 -41.19 -4.08 9.07
C ILE A 542 -41.65 -4.42 10.50
N HIS A 543 -42.66 -5.27 10.68
CA HIS A 543 -43.24 -5.56 12.01
C HIS A 543 -42.81 -6.88 12.66
N SER A 544 -41.84 -7.61 12.11
CA SER A 544 -41.33 -8.82 12.76
C SER A 544 -39.87 -9.10 12.42
N CYS A 545 -38.96 -8.49 13.17
CA CYS A 545 -37.67 -9.09 13.60
C CYS A 545 -36.99 -8.17 14.62
#